data_AF-A0A947BUX9-F1
#
_entry.id   AF-A0A947BUX9-F1
#
_cell.length_a   1.000
_cell.length_b   1.000
_cell.length_c   1.000
_cell.angle_alpha   90.00
_cell.angle_beta   90.00
_cell.angle_gamma   90.00
#
_symmetry.space_group_name_H-M   'P 1'
#
loop_
_entity.id
_entity.type
_entity.pdbx_description
1 polymer ?
#
loop_
_entity_poly.entity_id
_entity_poly.type
_entity_poly.pdbx_seq_one_letter_code
_entity_poly.pdbx_strand_id
1 'polypeptide(L)'
;ITLARAVMDKSRHVMFAGQGAEQFAKEQNIEFVEPDYFRVERRWQQYLKFKEKSKSQAAIYEQNPAYKMGTVGAVAIDTNGTIAAGTSTGGMTGKMYGRVGDVPIIGAGTYANNASCGVSATGHGEFFIRATVARSICALMEYGGLGLQQAAEQIVMKQLVEMQGDGGIIAVDKDANMALVFNSKGMYRGSIASDKPLNVAIYSNEDEK
;
A
#
# COMPACT_ATOMS: atom_id res chain seq x y z
N ILE A 1 1.24 5.42 11.47
CA ILE A 1 -0.09 5.77 10.93
C ILE A 1 -1.04 6.42 11.96
N THR A 2 -0.53 6.87 13.11
CA THR A 2 -1.33 7.39 14.23
C THR A 2 -2.22 8.57 13.87
N LEU A 3 -1.72 9.51 13.05
CA LEU A 3 -2.52 10.64 12.59
C LEU A 3 -3.75 10.21 11.77
N ALA A 4 -3.60 9.26 10.85
CA ALA A 4 -4.73 8.73 10.07
C ALA A 4 -5.80 8.10 10.98
N ARG A 5 -5.37 7.40 12.03
CA ARG A 5 -6.29 6.85 13.04
C ARG A 5 -7.00 7.96 13.83
N ALA A 6 -6.29 9.02 14.21
CA ALA A 6 -6.90 10.17 14.89
C ALA A 6 -7.91 10.90 13.99
N VAL A 7 -7.67 10.99 12.67
CA VAL A 7 -8.65 11.55 11.73
C VAL A 7 -9.95 10.74 11.76
N MET A 8 -9.83 9.41 11.75
CA MET A 8 -10.99 8.50 11.81
C MET A 8 -11.75 8.61 13.15
N ASP A 9 -11.05 8.59 14.28
CA ASP A 9 -11.68 8.51 15.60
C ASP A 9 -12.13 9.87 16.15
N LYS A 10 -11.47 10.97 15.75
CA LYS A 10 -11.60 12.28 16.39
C LYS A 10 -12.00 13.40 15.42
N SER A 11 -12.49 13.05 14.24
CA SER A 11 -13.06 14.02 13.30
C SER A 11 -14.27 13.42 12.58
N ARG A 12 -15.07 14.28 11.94
CA ARG A 12 -16.16 13.86 11.04
C ARG A 12 -15.68 13.59 9.60
N HIS A 13 -14.37 13.68 9.36
CA HIS A 13 -13.77 13.68 8.03
C HIS A 13 -12.98 12.39 7.80
N VAL A 14 -12.88 11.98 6.54
CA VAL A 14 -12.14 10.77 6.16
C VAL A 14 -10.67 11.05 5.87
N MET A 15 -10.35 12.27 5.40
CA MET A 15 -9.02 12.61 4.92
C MET A 15 -8.69 14.08 5.14
N PHE A 16 -7.46 14.34 5.59
CA PHE A 16 -6.81 15.64 5.56
C PHE A 16 -5.49 15.54 4.78
N ALA A 17 -5.02 16.67 4.25
CA ALA A 17 -3.76 16.76 3.54
C ALA A 17 -3.01 18.07 3.84
N GLY A 18 -1.69 18.04 3.64
CA GLY A 18 -0.82 19.21 3.79
C GLY A 18 -0.91 19.86 5.17
N GLN A 19 -0.84 21.21 5.19
CA GLN A 19 -0.83 22.00 6.42
C GLN A 19 -2.07 21.79 7.31
N GLY A 20 -3.23 21.51 6.71
CA GLY A 20 -4.44 21.21 7.48
C GLY A 20 -4.34 19.92 8.28
N ALA A 21 -3.66 18.91 7.75
CA ALA A 21 -3.40 17.66 8.48
C ALA A 21 -2.43 17.87 9.64
N GLU A 22 -1.41 18.70 9.46
CA GLU A 22 -0.46 19.05 10.53
C GLU A 22 -1.14 19.89 11.61
N GLN A 23 -1.99 20.84 11.25
CA GLN A 23 -2.76 21.62 12.22
C GLN A 23 -3.65 20.71 13.08
N PHE A 24 -4.37 19.77 12.45
CA PHE A 24 -5.16 18.78 13.17
C PHE A 24 -4.28 17.91 14.07
N ALA A 25 -3.10 17.47 13.62
CA ALA A 25 -2.18 16.69 14.44
C ALA A 25 -1.75 17.43 15.72
N LYS A 26 -1.53 18.75 15.64
CA LYS A 26 -1.23 19.60 16.82
C LYS A 26 -2.40 19.63 17.79
N GLU A 27 -3.62 19.81 17.30
CA GLU A 27 -4.85 19.79 18.12
C GLU A 27 -5.06 18.45 18.83
N GLN A 28 -4.60 17.35 18.22
CA GLN A 28 -4.64 16.02 18.80
C GLN A 28 -3.43 15.68 19.69
N ASN A 29 -2.53 16.64 19.94
CA ASN A 29 -1.29 16.47 20.70
C ASN A 29 -0.40 15.32 20.19
N ILE A 30 -0.36 15.14 18.86
CA ILE A 30 0.55 14.16 18.25
C ILE A 30 1.95 14.76 18.18
N GLU A 31 2.96 13.98 18.57
CA GLU A 31 4.36 14.38 18.55
C GLU A 31 4.82 14.76 17.13
N PHE A 32 5.51 15.89 17.03
CA PHE A 32 6.17 16.35 15.81
C PHE A 32 7.66 16.06 15.90
N VAL A 33 8.22 15.64 14.77
CA VAL A 33 9.64 15.44 14.59
C VAL A 33 10.13 16.33 13.46
N GLU A 34 11.39 16.76 13.54
CA GLU A 34 12.03 17.46 12.43
C GLU A 34 12.15 16.52 11.21
N PRO A 35 12.08 17.04 9.97
CA PRO A 35 12.14 16.21 8.76
C PRO A 35 13.37 15.29 8.68
N ASP A 36 14.50 15.70 9.27
CA ASP A 36 15.73 14.93 9.32
C ASP A 36 15.59 13.60 10.09
N TYR A 37 14.59 13.47 10.96
CA TYR A 37 14.25 12.20 11.61
C TYR A 37 14.01 11.06 10.60
N PHE A 38 13.40 11.36 9.46
CA PHE A 38 13.12 10.37 8.41
C PHE A 38 14.26 10.22 7.39
N ARG A 39 15.33 11.01 7.52
CA ARG A 39 16.47 10.98 6.61
C ARG A 39 17.32 9.75 6.90
N VAL A 40 17.49 8.90 5.89
CA VAL A 40 18.40 7.76 5.95
C VAL A 40 19.41 7.89 4.82
N GLU A 41 20.70 7.78 5.13
CA GLU A 41 21.79 8.02 4.17
C GLU A 41 21.64 7.17 2.90
N ARG A 42 21.24 5.91 3.04
CA ARG A 42 20.93 5.03 1.89
C ARG A 42 19.88 5.62 0.94
N ARG A 43 18.80 6.22 1.47
CA ARG A 43 17.74 6.84 0.67
C ARG A 43 18.19 8.18 0.08
N TRP A 44 19.00 8.93 0.82
CA TRP A 44 19.61 10.17 0.32
C TRP A 44 20.50 9.91 -0.91
N GLN A 45 21.35 8.89 -0.84
CA GLN A 45 22.19 8.47 -1.97
C GLN A 45 21.37 8.01 -3.19
N GLN A 46 20.22 7.35 -2.99
CA GLN A 46 19.29 7.03 -4.08
C GLN A 46 18.73 8.29 -4.75
N TYR A 47 18.38 9.30 -3.96
CA TYR A 47 17.91 10.59 -4.47
C TYR A 47 19.00 11.34 -5.25
N LEU A 48 20.24 11.37 -4.75
CA LEU A 48 21.35 12.01 -5.47
C LEU A 48 21.59 11.35 -6.83
N LYS A 49 21.62 10.01 -6.89
CA LYS A 49 21.74 9.25 -8.15
C LYS A 49 20.59 9.53 -9.11
N PHE A 50 19.35 9.61 -8.60
CA PHE A 50 18.20 10.01 -9.40
C PHE A 50 18.41 11.41 -9.99
N LYS A 51 18.77 12.40 -9.15
CA LYS A 51 18.98 13.79 -9.55
C LYS A 51 20.08 13.94 -10.60
N GLU A 52 21.17 13.18 -10.51
CA GLU A 52 22.23 13.18 -11.52
C GLU A 52 21.74 12.64 -12.87
N LYS A 53 21.00 11.53 -12.86
CA LYS A 53 20.41 10.96 -14.07
C LYS A 53 19.37 11.87 -14.70
N SER A 54 18.54 12.54 -13.90
CA SER A 54 17.50 13.45 -14.42
C SER A 54 18.04 14.72 -15.08
N LYS A 55 19.35 15.03 -14.97
CA LYS A 55 19.98 16.13 -15.72
C LYS A 55 20.18 15.80 -17.19
N SER A 56 20.23 14.53 -17.59
CA SER A 56 20.12 14.14 -18.99
C SER A 56 18.63 13.99 -19.33
N GLN A 57 18.14 14.80 -20.25
CA GLN A 57 16.70 14.97 -20.53
C GLN A 57 16.00 13.67 -20.97
N ALA A 58 16.76 12.62 -21.31
CA ALA A 58 16.27 11.29 -21.68
C ALA A 58 15.77 10.44 -20.49
N ALA A 59 16.07 10.80 -19.23
CA ALA A 59 15.82 9.92 -18.07
C ALA A 59 14.53 10.22 -17.28
N ILE A 60 13.74 11.24 -17.69
CA ILE A 60 12.57 11.69 -16.91
C ILE A 60 11.46 10.61 -16.81
N TYR A 61 11.48 9.61 -17.69
CA TYR A 61 10.50 8.52 -17.70
C TYR A 61 11.10 7.12 -17.56
N GLU A 62 12.40 6.99 -17.28
CA GLU A 62 13.01 5.68 -17.11
C GLU A 62 12.51 5.07 -15.79
N GLN A 63 11.47 4.24 -15.90
CA GLN A 63 10.74 3.58 -14.82
C GLN A 63 11.63 2.56 -14.10
N ASN A 64 12.65 3.01 -13.39
CA ASN A 64 13.41 2.10 -12.56
C ASN A 64 12.54 1.71 -11.35
N PRO A 65 12.20 0.41 -11.18
CA PRO A 65 11.38 -0.06 -10.07
C PRO A 65 11.98 0.30 -8.69
N ALA A 66 13.30 0.49 -8.61
CA ALA A 66 13.99 0.87 -7.38
C ALA A 66 13.56 2.25 -6.83
N TYR A 67 13.00 3.13 -7.67
CA TYR A 67 12.50 4.45 -7.25
C TYR A 67 11.06 4.43 -6.70
N LYS A 68 10.37 3.29 -6.82
CA LYS A 68 8.96 3.10 -6.41
C LYS A 68 8.81 2.41 -5.04
N MET A 69 9.90 2.07 -4.37
CA MET A 69 9.88 1.19 -3.19
C MET A 69 9.90 1.96 -1.86
N GLY A 70 8.87 1.77 -1.04
CA GLY A 70 8.82 2.32 0.33
C GLY A 70 7.45 2.27 1.02
N THR A 71 6.46 1.60 0.44
CA THR A 71 5.16 1.39 1.08
C THR A 71 5.22 0.19 2.01
N VAL A 72 4.56 0.33 3.15
CA VAL A 72 4.32 -0.74 4.13
C VAL A 72 2.84 -0.76 4.46
N GLY A 73 2.32 -1.91 4.85
CA GLY A 73 0.97 -1.97 5.38
C GLY A 73 0.65 -3.30 6.03
N ALA A 74 -0.52 -3.36 6.63
CA ALA A 74 -1.03 -4.49 7.38
C ALA A 74 -2.53 -4.64 7.13
N VAL A 75 -2.99 -5.88 7.19
CA VAL A 75 -4.40 -6.26 7.17
C VAL A 75 -4.60 -7.36 8.20
N ALA A 76 -5.71 -7.30 8.93
CA ALA A 76 -6.04 -8.28 9.95
C ALA A 76 -7.55 -8.46 10.05
N ILE A 77 -7.95 -9.64 10.53
CA ILE A 77 -9.29 -9.95 11.01
C ILE A 77 -9.20 -10.34 12.49
N ASP A 78 -10.09 -9.81 13.33
CA ASP A 78 -10.14 -10.15 14.75
C ASP A 78 -11.12 -11.31 15.04
N THR A 79 -11.19 -11.74 16.30
CA THR A 79 -12.09 -12.82 16.74
C THR A 79 -13.58 -12.46 16.67
N ASN A 80 -13.92 -11.19 16.46
CA ASN A 80 -15.29 -10.72 16.25
C ASN A 80 -15.64 -10.66 14.75
N GLY A 81 -14.70 -11.03 13.86
CA GLY A 81 -14.87 -10.91 12.41
C GLY A 81 -14.68 -9.48 11.88
N THR A 82 -14.09 -8.57 12.67
CA THR A 82 -13.81 -7.21 12.22
C THR A 82 -12.53 -7.18 11.39
N ILE A 83 -12.64 -6.72 10.16
CA ILE A 83 -11.53 -6.58 9.23
C ILE A 83 -11.01 -5.14 9.25
N ALA A 84 -9.71 -4.97 9.43
CA ALA A 84 -9.03 -3.68 9.36
C ALA A 84 -7.83 -3.74 8.42
N ALA A 85 -7.58 -2.65 7.71
CA ALA A 85 -6.42 -2.46 6.87
C ALA A 85 -5.78 -1.09 7.14
N GLY A 86 -4.45 -1.03 7.06
CA GLY A 86 -3.70 0.21 7.22
C GLY A 86 -2.42 0.21 6.41
N THR A 87 -2.21 1.27 5.64
CA THR A 87 -1.07 1.39 4.72
C THR A 87 -0.38 2.74 4.93
N SER A 88 0.94 2.78 4.77
CA SER A 88 1.77 3.99 4.95
C SER A 88 2.90 4.02 3.94
N THR A 89 3.28 5.21 3.48
CA THR A 89 4.37 5.35 2.50
C THR A 89 5.05 6.71 2.59
N GLY A 90 6.34 6.74 2.25
CA GLY A 90 7.06 7.97 1.91
C GLY A 90 6.79 8.45 0.48
N GLY A 91 6.16 7.61 -0.35
CA GLY A 91 5.97 7.83 -1.78
C GLY A 91 7.15 7.29 -2.61
N MET A 92 7.40 7.95 -3.75
CA MET A 92 8.47 7.60 -4.67
C MET A 92 9.64 8.58 -4.62
N THR A 93 10.84 8.09 -4.90
CA THR A 93 12.03 8.93 -5.06
C THR A 93 11.83 9.85 -6.26
N GLY A 94 12.12 11.15 -6.10
CA GLY A 94 11.98 12.12 -7.18
C GLY A 94 10.55 12.61 -7.45
N LYS A 95 9.58 12.30 -6.55
CA LYS A 95 8.21 12.81 -6.68
C LYS A 95 8.17 14.33 -6.75
N MET A 96 7.28 14.86 -7.59
CA MET A 96 6.94 16.28 -7.60
C MET A 96 6.27 16.66 -6.26
N TYR A 97 6.46 17.92 -5.86
CA TYR A 97 5.82 18.46 -4.65
C TYR A 97 4.29 18.26 -4.74
N GLY A 98 3.69 17.84 -3.63
CA GLY A 98 2.25 17.59 -3.56
C GLY A 98 1.74 16.34 -4.29
N ARG A 99 2.59 15.55 -4.96
CA ARG A 99 2.16 14.28 -5.59
C ARG A 99 1.64 13.31 -4.52
N VAL A 100 0.41 12.83 -4.72
CA VAL A 100 -0.27 11.83 -3.87
C VAL A 100 -0.36 10.50 -4.61
N GLY A 101 0.04 9.43 -3.93
CA GLY A 101 -0.08 8.05 -4.43
C GLY A 101 -1.37 7.38 -3.98
N ASP A 102 -1.46 6.07 -4.19
CA ASP A 102 -2.61 5.20 -3.88
C ASP A 102 -2.88 5.03 -2.38
N VAL A 103 -1.84 5.03 -1.56
CA VAL A 103 -1.90 4.68 -0.13
C VAL A 103 -2.97 5.42 0.67
N PRO A 104 -3.07 6.77 0.62
CA PRO A 104 -4.12 7.47 1.34
C PRO A 104 -5.49 7.39 0.64
N ILE A 105 -5.56 6.99 -0.63
CA ILE A 105 -6.81 6.97 -1.40
C ILE A 105 -7.58 5.67 -1.08
N ILE A 106 -8.70 5.82 -0.35
CA ILE A 106 -9.55 4.70 0.05
C ILE A 106 -10.08 3.96 -1.19
N GLY A 107 -9.87 2.66 -1.24
CA GLY A 107 -10.23 1.82 -2.39
C GLY A 107 -9.13 1.69 -3.44
N ALA A 108 -8.07 2.48 -3.39
CA ALA A 108 -6.89 2.29 -4.22
C ALA A 108 -5.83 1.46 -3.48
N GLY A 109 -5.15 2.06 -2.50
CA GLY A 109 -4.07 1.41 -1.75
C GLY A 109 -4.48 0.82 -0.40
N THR A 110 -5.61 1.24 0.15
CA THR A 110 -6.13 0.79 1.45
C THR A 110 -7.64 0.66 1.39
N TYR A 111 -8.18 -0.49 1.79
CA TYR A 111 -9.62 -0.69 1.92
C TYR A 111 -9.94 -1.80 2.90
N ALA A 112 -11.06 -1.71 3.61
CA ALA A 112 -11.56 -2.80 4.46
C ALA A 112 -13.09 -2.82 4.48
N ASN A 113 -13.66 -4.02 4.35
CA ASN A 113 -15.10 -4.25 4.47
C ASN A 113 -15.35 -5.64 5.07
N ASN A 114 -16.06 -5.70 6.21
CA ASN A 114 -16.40 -6.96 6.89
C ASN A 114 -17.24 -7.91 6.01
N ALA A 115 -17.97 -7.40 5.02
CA ALA A 115 -18.76 -8.23 4.11
C ALA A 115 -17.92 -8.92 3.02
N SER A 116 -16.69 -8.46 2.78
CA SER A 116 -15.80 -9.01 1.75
C SER A 116 -14.39 -9.24 2.27
N CYS A 117 -13.49 -8.27 2.09
CA CYS A 117 -12.10 -8.37 2.56
C CYS A 117 -11.48 -7.01 2.95
N GLY A 118 -10.34 -7.10 3.62
CA GLY A 118 -9.38 -6.02 3.81
C GLY A 118 -8.22 -6.17 2.85
N VAL A 119 -7.71 -5.05 2.36
CA VAL A 119 -6.60 -4.99 1.40
C VAL A 119 -5.66 -3.83 1.76
N SER A 120 -4.38 -4.14 1.78
CA SER A 120 -3.28 -3.17 1.83
C SER A 120 -2.37 -3.41 0.62
N ALA A 121 -2.08 -2.35 -0.14
CA ALA A 121 -1.34 -2.43 -1.38
C ALA A 121 0.03 -1.76 -1.32
N THR A 122 0.91 -2.17 -2.24
CA THR A 122 2.20 -1.54 -2.48
C THR A 122 2.55 -1.62 -3.97
N GLY A 123 3.02 -0.52 -4.55
CA GLY A 123 3.41 -0.51 -5.96
C GLY A 123 3.43 0.88 -6.58
N HIS A 124 3.23 0.91 -7.89
CA HIS A 124 3.16 2.17 -8.65
C HIS A 124 1.79 2.81 -8.50
N GLY A 125 1.67 3.74 -7.54
CA GLY A 125 0.41 4.32 -7.10
C GLY A 125 -0.52 4.84 -8.20
N GLU A 126 0.00 5.40 -9.30
CA GLU A 126 -0.81 5.88 -10.42
C GLU A 126 -1.68 4.76 -11.04
N PHE A 127 -1.14 3.55 -11.16
CA PHE A 127 -1.89 2.40 -11.67
C PHE A 127 -2.86 1.86 -10.62
N PHE A 128 -2.47 1.86 -9.35
CA PHE A 128 -3.32 1.40 -8.24
C PHE A 128 -4.54 2.29 -8.03
N ILE A 129 -4.39 3.62 -8.22
CA ILE A 129 -5.51 4.57 -8.23
C ILE A 129 -6.41 4.30 -9.44
N ARG A 130 -5.83 4.25 -10.65
CA ARG A 130 -6.61 4.10 -11.90
C ARG A 130 -7.39 2.78 -11.96
N ALA A 131 -6.85 1.71 -11.40
CA ALA A 131 -7.50 0.40 -11.35
C ALA A 131 -8.33 0.17 -10.07
N THR A 132 -8.35 1.14 -9.14
CA THR A 132 -9.01 1.04 -7.83
C THR A 132 -8.74 -0.30 -7.14
N VAL A 133 -7.46 -0.71 -7.10
CA VAL A 133 -7.04 -2.11 -6.85
C VAL A 133 -7.70 -2.71 -5.62
N ALA A 134 -7.62 -2.05 -4.46
CA ALA A 134 -8.16 -2.56 -3.22
C ALA A 134 -9.70 -2.74 -3.28
N ARG A 135 -10.43 -1.77 -3.83
CA ARG A 135 -11.88 -1.86 -3.98
C ARG A 135 -12.29 -2.87 -5.04
N SER A 136 -11.55 -2.98 -6.15
CA SER A 136 -11.82 -3.91 -7.24
C SER A 136 -11.74 -5.36 -6.77
N ILE A 137 -10.75 -5.71 -5.94
CA ILE A 137 -10.66 -7.04 -5.30
C ILE A 137 -11.91 -7.29 -4.45
N CYS A 138 -12.27 -6.34 -3.57
CA CYS A 138 -13.46 -6.46 -2.74
C CYS A 138 -14.75 -6.60 -3.57
N ALA A 139 -14.85 -5.89 -4.70
CA ALA A 139 -16.02 -5.89 -5.57
C ALA A 139 -16.16 -7.20 -6.36
N LEU A 140 -15.04 -7.80 -6.80
CA LEU A 140 -15.06 -9.12 -7.43
C LEU A 140 -15.53 -10.21 -6.47
N MET A 141 -15.19 -10.10 -5.18
CA MET A 141 -15.74 -11.00 -4.17
C MET A 141 -17.22 -10.72 -3.92
N GLU A 142 -17.57 -9.47 -3.65
CA GLU A 142 -18.92 -9.04 -3.24
C GLU A 142 -19.97 -9.24 -4.34
N TYR A 143 -19.65 -8.89 -5.59
CA TYR A 143 -20.58 -8.90 -6.72
C TYR A 143 -20.29 -10.01 -7.72
N GLY A 144 -19.03 -10.43 -7.84
CA GLY A 144 -18.62 -11.50 -8.75
C GLY A 144 -18.63 -12.89 -8.12
N GLY A 145 -18.70 -13.00 -6.79
CA GLY A 145 -18.66 -14.28 -6.08
C GLY A 145 -17.31 -15.00 -6.14
N LEU A 146 -16.23 -14.31 -6.49
CA LEU A 146 -14.89 -14.89 -6.55
C LEU A 146 -14.32 -15.10 -5.14
N GLY A 147 -13.51 -16.15 -4.98
CA GLY A 147 -12.68 -16.32 -3.78
C GLY A 147 -11.56 -15.27 -3.71
N LEU A 148 -11.05 -14.97 -2.50
CA LEU A 148 -10.07 -13.91 -2.29
C LEU A 148 -8.83 -14.03 -3.19
N GLN A 149 -8.22 -15.22 -3.24
CA GLN A 149 -7.02 -15.46 -4.05
C GLN A 149 -7.29 -15.21 -5.55
N GLN A 150 -8.41 -15.71 -6.06
CA GLN A 150 -8.79 -15.55 -7.46
C GLN A 150 -9.06 -14.07 -7.81
N ALA A 151 -9.76 -13.35 -6.94
CA ALA A 151 -10.01 -11.92 -7.10
C ALA A 151 -8.69 -11.13 -7.09
N ALA A 152 -7.78 -11.43 -6.15
CA ALA A 152 -6.47 -10.79 -6.06
C ALA A 152 -5.62 -11.05 -7.32
N GLU A 153 -5.55 -12.29 -7.80
CA GLU A 153 -4.83 -12.64 -9.03
C GLU A 153 -5.42 -11.97 -10.27
N GLN A 154 -6.74 -11.90 -10.39
CA GLN A 154 -7.40 -11.21 -11.51
C GLN A 154 -6.99 -9.73 -11.57
N ILE A 155 -6.92 -9.05 -10.43
CA ILE A 155 -6.53 -7.64 -10.40
C ILE A 155 -5.01 -7.47 -10.56
N VAL A 156 -4.20 -8.20 -9.79
CA VAL A 156 -2.76 -7.96 -9.70
C VAL A 156 -1.99 -8.62 -10.84
N MET A 157 -2.34 -9.86 -11.20
CA MET A 157 -1.59 -10.64 -12.19
C MET A 157 -2.12 -10.48 -13.62
N LYS A 158 -3.35 -9.94 -13.79
CA LYS A 158 -3.92 -9.66 -15.12
C LYS A 158 -4.09 -8.16 -15.34
N GLN A 159 -5.07 -7.52 -14.71
CA GLN A 159 -5.43 -6.13 -15.01
C GLN A 159 -4.25 -5.17 -14.81
N LEU A 160 -3.52 -5.24 -13.69
CA LEU A 160 -2.35 -4.39 -13.48
C LEU A 160 -1.23 -4.67 -14.48
N VAL A 161 -1.00 -5.93 -14.84
CA VAL A 161 0.03 -6.31 -15.82
C VAL A 161 -0.31 -5.76 -17.21
N GLU A 162 -1.56 -5.86 -17.64
CA GLU A 162 -2.05 -5.27 -18.89
C GLU A 162 -1.87 -3.75 -18.91
N MET A 163 -2.03 -3.10 -17.75
CA MET A 163 -1.79 -1.67 -17.56
C MET A 163 -0.29 -1.32 -17.47
N GLN A 164 0.61 -2.31 -17.48
CA GLN A 164 2.06 -2.15 -17.24
C GLN A 164 2.37 -1.59 -15.84
N GLY A 165 1.49 -1.85 -14.87
CA GLY A 165 1.65 -1.51 -13.47
C GLY A 165 2.35 -2.62 -12.69
N ASP A 166 3.30 -2.22 -11.85
CA ASP A 166 4.06 -3.11 -10.97
C ASP A 166 3.68 -2.92 -9.49
N GLY A 167 3.52 -4.03 -8.76
CA GLY A 167 3.25 -4.04 -7.32
C GLY A 167 2.65 -5.33 -6.79
N GLY A 168 2.00 -5.23 -5.63
CA GLY A 168 1.32 -6.32 -4.97
C GLY A 168 0.41 -5.87 -3.83
N ILE A 169 -0.26 -6.84 -3.23
CA ILE A 169 -1.21 -6.66 -2.14
C ILE A 169 -1.00 -7.72 -1.07
N ILE A 170 -1.43 -7.38 0.14
CA ILE A 170 -1.82 -8.34 1.17
C ILE A 170 -3.31 -8.15 1.47
N ALA A 171 -4.03 -9.24 1.67
CA ALA A 171 -5.45 -9.22 1.93
C ALA A 171 -5.91 -10.33 2.88
N VAL A 172 -6.99 -10.07 3.61
CA VAL A 172 -7.69 -11.05 4.47
C VAL A 172 -9.19 -10.90 4.25
N ASP A 173 -9.89 -12.01 4.06
CA ASP A 173 -11.35 -12.01 3.89
C ASP A 173 -12.11 -12.35 5.18
N LYS A 174 -13.45 -12.25 5.12
CA LYS A 174 -14.37 -12.54 6.23
C LYS A 174 -14.28 -13.96 6.79
N ASP A 175 -13.71 -14.90 6.02
CA ASP A 175 -13.54 -16.29 6.40
C ASP A 175 -12.08 -16.57 6.84
N ALA A 176 -11.31 -15.51 7.10
CA ALA A 176 -9.91 -15.52 7.49
C ALA A 176 -8.94 -16.18 6.50
N ASN A 177 -9.33 -16.26 5.21
CA ASN A 177 -8.38 -16.60 4.16
C ASN A 177 -7.43 -15.42 3.93
N MET A 178 -6.17 -15.73 3.61
CA MET A 178 -5.14 -14.73 3.37
C MET A 178 -4.65 -14.83 1.91
N ALA A 179 -4.43 -13.69 1.26
CA ALA A 179 -3.83 -13.62 -0.06
C ALA A 179 -2.67 -12.61 -0.06
N LEU A 180 -1.51 -13.02 -0.59
CA LEU A 180 -0.31 -12.18 -0.66
C LEU A 180 0.23 -12.21 -2.10
N VAL A 181 -0.44 -11.47 -3.00
CA VAL A 181 -0.23 -11.57 -4.45
C VAL A 181 0.57 -10.38 -4.96
N PHE A 182 1.57 -10.62 -5.81
CA PHE A 182 2.40 -9.57 -6.41
C PHE A 182 2.91 -9.96 -7.79
N ASN A 183 3.04 -8.96 -8.67
CA ASN A 183 3.61 -9.10 -10.02
C ASN A 183 5.01 -8.45 -10.14
N SER A 184 5.48 -7.80 -9.07
CA SER A 184 6.83 -7.25 -8.97
C SER A 184 7.87 -8.37 -8.84
N LYS A 185 9.15 -8.04 -9.00
CA LYS A 185 10.26 -9.01 -8.83
C LYS A 185 10.28 -9.67 -7.44
N GLY A 186 9.75 -8.99 -6.44
CA GLY A 186 9.64 -9.45 -5.06
C GLY A 186 8.75 -8.50 -4.26
N MET A 187 8.29 -8.97 -3.11
CA MET A 187 7.50 -8.21 -2.14
C MET A 187 7.84 -8.71 -0.74
N TYR A 188 8.45 -7.85 0.07
CA TYR A 188 8.66 -8.12 1.49
C TYR A 188 7.30 -8.35 2.15
N ARG A 189 7.07 -9.55 2.66
CA ARG A 189 5.78 -9.94 3.21
C ARG A 189 5.92 -10.95 4.33
N GLY A 190 4.88 -11.00 5.16
CA GLY A 190 4.71 -12.07 6.12
C GLY A 190 3.24 -12.24 6.49
N SER A 191 2.90 -13.40 7.01
CA SER A 191 1.57 -13.74 7.49
C SER A 191 1.66 -14.64 8.71
N ILE A 192 0.63 -14.58 9.55
CA ILE A 192 0.47 -15.42 10.74
C ILE A 192 -1.02 -15.58 11.03
N ALA A 193 -1.42 -16.75 11.50
CA ALA A 193 -2.76 -17.00 12.00
C ALA A 193 -2.69 -17.87 13.27
N SER A 194 -3.79 -18.00 14.00
CA SER A 194 -3.83 -18.85 15.21
C SER A 194 -3.57 -20.33 14.91
N ASP A 195 -3.90 -20.77 13.70
CA ASP A 195 -3.79 -22.14 13.21
C ASP A 195 -2.64 -22.35 12.20
N LYS A 196 -1.89 -21.30 11.85
CA LYS A 196 -0.81 -21.34 10.86
C LYS A 196 0.47 -20.72 11.43
N PRO A 197 1.65 -21.33 11.22
CA PRO A 197 2.90 -20.77 11.68
C PRO A 197 3.19 -19.42 10.98
N LEU A 198 4.09 -18.64 11.57
CA LEU A 198 4.64 -17.44 10.93
C LEU A 198 5.27 -17.82 9.58
N ASN A 199 4.81 -17.17 8.52
CA ASN A 199 5.43 -17.21 7.20
C ASN A 199 6.07 -15.86 6.89
N VAL A 200 7.28 -15.86 6.34
CA VAL A 200 8.01 -14.67 5.90
C VAL A 200 8.67 -14.99 4.57
N ALA A 201 8.45 -14.15 3.57
CA ALA A 201 8.95 -14.37 2.22
C ALA A 201 9.25 -13.05 1.50
N ILE A 202 10.08 -13.12 0.47
CA ILE A 202 10.41 -11.97 -0.39
C ILE A 202 10.11 -12.29 -1.85
N TYR A 203 10.65 -13.39 -2.36
CA TYR A 203 10.47 -13.79 -3.76
C TYR A 203 9.29 -14.76 -3.92
N SER A 204 8.92 -15.05 -5.16
CA SER A 204 7.76 -15.89 -5.51
C SER A 204 8.01 -17.39 -5.35
N ASN A 205 9.27 -17.82 -5.32
CA ASN A 205 9.67 -19.22 -5.18
C ASN A 205 9.86 -19.65 -3.71
N GLU A 206 9.44 -18.82 -2.76
CA GLU A 206 9.61 -19.07 -1.32
C GLU A 206 8.33 -19.59 -0.64
N ASP A 207 7.19 -19.59 -1.33
CA ASP A 207 5.89 -19.96 -0.75
C ASP A 207 5.70 -21.49 -0.54
N GLU A 208 6.69 -22.33 -0.90
CA GLU A 208 6.63 -23.80 -0.86
C GLU A 208 7.61 -24.46 0.15
N LYS A 209 8.04 -23.77 1.22
CA LYS A 209 8.94 -24.35 2.23
C LYS A 209 8.32 -24.49 3.62
#